data_AF-A0A831Y6C8-F1
#
_entry.id   AF-A0A831Y6C8-F1
#
_cell.length_a   1.000
_cell.length_b   1.000
_cell.length_c   1.000
_cell.angle_alpha   90.00
_cell.angle_beta   90.00
_cell.angle_gamma   90.00
#
_symmetry.space_group_name_H-M   'P 1'
#
loop_
_entity.id
_entity.type
_entity.pdbx_description
1 polymer ?
#
loop_
_entity_poly.entity_id
_entity_poly.type
_entity_poly.pdbx_seq_one_letter_code
_entity_poly.pdbx_strand_id
1 'polypeptide(L)'
;MKRTAVQRTSGTAAHSRDVAVVALAPARALARAREEAASSRPHCPKCRSAFVVREPLFLHCYYCGHLARIPTGSLQAQELFELRSGLRLAS
;
A
#
# COMPACT_ATOMS: atom_id res chain seq x y z
N MET A 1 28.91 -26.13 -11.68
CA MET A 1 28.83 -26.08 -10.20
C MET A 1 30.15 -25.58 -9.65
N LYS A 2 30.28 -24.29 -9.29
CA LYS A 2 31.52 -23.74 -8.70
C LYS A 2 31.19 -23.27 -7.28
N ARG A 3 31.71 -23.99 -6.29
CA ARG A 3 31.58 -23.67 -4.86
C ARG A 3 32.61 -22.59 -4.52
N THR A 4 32.15 -21.39 -4.19
CA THR A 4 33.01 -20.31 -3.70
C THR A 4 33.11 -20.41 -2.17
N ALA A 5 34.33 -20.55 -1.67
CA ALA A 5 34.64 -20.73 -0.26
C ALA A 5 34.44 -19.43 0.53
N VAL A 6 33.76 -19.53 1.67
CA VAL A 6 33.63 -18.44 2.66
C VAL A 6 34.77 -18.60 3.66
N GLN A 7 35.74 -17.69 3.63
CA GLN A 7 36.76 -17.60 4.68
C GLN A 7 36.18 -16.84 5.89
N ARG A 8 36.12 -17.52 7.03
CA ARG A 8 35.86 -16.92 8.34
C ARG A 8 37.19 -16.53 8.97
N THR A 9 37.40 -15.24 9.20
CA THR A 9 38.46 -14.75 10.08
C THR A 9 37.84 -14.39 11.43
N SER A 10 38.27 -15.11 12.46
CA SER A 10 37.93 -14.87 13.86
C SER A 10 38.72 -13.68 14.38
N GLY A 11 38.02 -12.57 14.65
CA GLY A 11 38.53 -11.38 15.32
C GLY A 11 37.67 -11.05 16.54
N THR A 12 38.33 -10.59 17.60
CA THR A 12 37.89 -10.40 18.98
C THR A 12 36.72 -9.42 19.16
N ALA A 13 35.97 -9.61 20.26
CA ALA A 13 34.66 -9.03 20.56
C ALA A 13 34.63 -7.48 20.58
N ALA A 14 33.87 -6.91 19.65
CA ALA A 14 33.27 -5.59 19.74
C ALA A 14 31.81 -5.74 19.30
N HIS A 15 30.85 -5.10 19.98
CA HIS A 15 29.41 -5.20 19.65
C HIS A 15 29.18 -4.89 18.16
N SER A 16 29.07 -5.94 17.35
CA SER A 16 28.78 -5.80 15.92
C SER A 16 27.32 -5.40 15.80
N ARG A 17 27.08 -4.13 15.47
CA ARG A 17 25.83 -3.81 14.80
C ARG A 17 25.89 -4.55 13.47
N ASP A 18 24.99 -5.49 13.26
CA ASP A 18 24.83 -6.15 11.97
C ASP A 18 24.45 -5.09 10.94
N VAL A 19 25.45 -4.60 10.20
CA VAL A 19 25.24 -3.67 9.09
C VAL A 19 25.02 -4.51 7.84
N ALA A 20 23.77 -4.69 7.45
CA ALA A 20 23.42 -5.31 6.18
C ALA A 20 23.54 -4.28 5.05
N VAL A 21 24.52 -4.46 4.16
CA VAL A 21 24.60 -3.68 2.92
C VAL A 21 23.60 -4.25 1.91
N VAL A 22 22.46 -3.58 1.74
CA VAL A 22 21.43 -3.98 0.77
C VAL A 22 21.70 -3.29 -0.55
N ALA A 23 22.01 -4.05 -1.60
CA ALA A 23 22.08 -3.53 -2.95
C ALA A 23 20.68 -3.03 -3.39
N LEU A 24 20.55 -1.72 -3.58
CA LEU A 24 19.36 -1.07 -4.13
C LEU A 24 19.25 -1.39 -5.63
N ALA A 25 18.77 -2.59 -5.95
CA ALA A 25 18.39 -2.92 -7.31
C ALA A 25 17.04 -2.24 -7.62
N PRO A 26 16.91 -1.48 -8.72
CA PRO A 26 15.68 -0.76 -9.05
C PRO A 26 14.46 -1.67 -9.14
N ALA A 27 14.64 -2.91 -9.62
CA ALA A 27 13.57 -3.92 -9.64
C ALA A 27 13.09 -4.33 -8.23
N ARG A 28 13.99 -4.43 -7.25
CA ARG A 28 13.64 -4.76 -5.85
C ARG A 28 12.97 -3.59 -5.16
N ALA A 29 13.44 -2.37 -5.41
CA ALA A 29 12.79 -1.15 -4.92
C ALA A 29 11.38 -0.98 -5.51
N LEU A 30 11.19 -1.26 -6.81
CA LEU A 30 9.88 -1.27 -7.46
C LEU A 30 8.95 -2.36 -6.92
N ALA A 31 9.46 -3.56 -6.66
CA ALA A 31 8.68 -4.63 -6.04
C ALA A 31 8.21 -4.25 -4.63
N ARG A 32 9.12 -3.72 -3.79
CA ARG A 32 8.80 -3.18 -2.46
C ARG A 32 7.77 -2.07 -2.52
N ALA A 33 7.95 -1.08 -3.41
CA ALA A 33 7.01 0.02 -3.57
C ALA A 33 5.62 -0.44 -4.02
N ARG A 34 5.53 -1.51 -4.84
CA ARG A 34 4.26 -2.13 -5.22
C ARG A 34 3.60 -2.85 -4.05
N GLU A 35 4.37 -3.60 -3.27
CA GLU A 35 3.89 -4.26 -2.05
C GLU A 35 3.45 -3.23 -0.99
N GLU A 36 4.19 -2.14 -0.81
CA GLU A 36 3.85 -1.03 0.08
C GLU A 36 2.63 -0.26 -0.42
N ALA A 37 2.49 -0.01 -1.72
CA ALA A 37 1.27 0.58 -2.27
C ALA A 37 0.06 -0.34 -2.06
N ALA A 38 0.23 -1.65 -2.22
CA ALA A 38 -0.81 -2.64 -1.99
C ALA A 38 -1.18 -2.81 -0.50
N SER A 39 -0.21 -2.64 0.40
CA SER A 39 -0.40 -2.71 1.86
C SER A 39 -0.69 -1.36 2.51
N SER A 40 -0.60 -0.26 1.75
CA SER A 40 -0.91 1.08 2.26
C SER A 40 -2.38 1.12 2.64
N ARG A 41 -2.60 1.28 3.94
CA ARG A 41 -3.92 1.38 4.51
C ARG A 41 -4.57 2.64 3.92
N PRO A 42 -5.77 2.55 3.32
CA PRO A 42 -6.37 3.71 2.69
C PRO A 42 -6.59 4.82 3.72
N HIS A 43 -6.26 6.06 3.34
CA HIS A 43 -6.54 7.26 4.12
C HIS A 43 -7.48 8.16 3.33
N CYS A 44 -8.29 8.95 4.03
CA CYS A 44 -9.14 9.94 3.38
C CYS A 44 -8.29 11.02 2.69
N PRO A 45 -8.49 11.31 1.39
CA PRO A 45 -7.72 12.36 0.69
C PRO A 45 -8.01 13.77 1.20
N LYS A 46 -9.15 13.98 1.87
CA LYS A 46 -9.56 15.27 2.44
C LYS A 46 -8.98 15.52 3.83
N CYS A 47 -9.19 14.60 4.77
CA CYS A 47 -8.84 14.81 6.19
C CYS A 47 -7.71 13.91 6.70
N ARG A 48 -7.16 13.02 5.86
CA ARG A 48 -6.11 12.03 6.19
C ARG A 48 -6.47 10.99 7.27
N SER A 49 -7.71 10.97 7.74
CA SER A 49 -8.19 9.95 8.67
C SER A 49 -8.04 8.55 8.08
N ALA A 50 -7.62 7.60 8.92
CA ALA A 50 -7.58 6.18 8.60
C ALA A 50 -8.95 5.49 8.75
N PHE A 51 -9.97 6.19 9.26
CA PHE A 51 -11.31 5.66 9.42
C PHE A 51 -12.10 5.77 8.10
N VAL A 52 -11.74 4.87 7.18
CA VAL A 52 -12.33 4.78 5.83
C VAL A 52 -12.79 3.36 5.53
N VAL A 53 -13.88 3.23 4.78
CA VAL A 53 -14.30 1.97 4.14
C VAL A 53 -14.14 2.11 2.64
N ARG A 54 -13.58 1.07 2.04
CA ARG A 54 -13.41 0.97 0.61
C ARG A 54 -14.57 0.17 0.03
N GLU A 55 -15.44 0.85 -0.68
CA GLU A 55 -16.42 0.26 -1.58
C GLU A 55 -15.77 -0.01 -2.94
N PRO A 56 -16.37 -0.84 -3.81
CA PRO A 56 -15.79 -1.18 -5.11
C PRO A 56 -15.46 0.05 -5.98
N LEU A 57 -16.28 1.10 -5.95
CA LEU A 57 -16.06 2.34 -6.69
C LEU A 57 -15.74 3.55 -5.81
N PHE A 58 -15.93 3.46 -4.49
CA PHE A 58 -15.84 4.62 -3.61
C PHE A 58 -14.95 4.38 -2.40
N LEU A 59 -14.34 5.45 -1.92
CA LEU A 59 -13.67 5.50 -0.63
C LEU A 59 -14.47 6.42 0.26
N HIS A 60 -15.14 5.84 1.25
CA HIS A 60 -15.99 6.56 2.20
C HIS A 60 -15.25 6.80 3.51
N CYS A 61 -15.14 8.06 3.92
CA CYS A 61 -14.56 8.43 5.20
C CYS A 61 -15.64 8.62 6.27
N TYR A 62 -15.66 7.75 7.27
CA TYR A 62 -16.62 7.80 8.37
C TYR A 62 -16.28 8.89 9.40
N TYR A 63 -15.09 9.48 9.32
CA TYR A 63 -14.70 10.58 10.19
C TYR A 63 -15.23 11.94 9.69
N CYS A 64 -15.07 12.26 8.41
CA CYS A 64 -15.45 13.58 7.86
C CYS A 64 -16.57 13.54 6.81
N GLY A 65 -17.13 12.36 6.54
CA GLY A 65 -18.19 12.14 5.54
C GLY A 65 -17.75 12.27 4.08
N HIS A 66 -16.45 12.44 3.80
CA HIS A 66 -15.98 12.58 2.43
C HIS A 66 -16.10 11.26 1.67
N LEU A 67 -16.70 11.34 0.48
CA LEU A 67 -16.85 10.23 -0.46
C LEU A 67 -16.00 10.53 -1.69
N ALA A 68 -14.94 9.76 -1.90
CA ALA A 68 -14.03 9.91 -3.04
C ALA A 68 -14.28 8.78 -4.06
N ARG A 69 -14.42 9.13 -5.34
CA ARG A 69 -14.54 8.15 -6.43
C ARG A 69 -13.17 7.53 -6.73
N ILE A 70 -13.12 6.21 -6.85
CA ILE A 70 -11.93 5.47 -7.27
C ILE A 70 -11.89 5.49 -8.81
N PRO A 71 -10.85 6.05 -9.46
CA PRO A 71 -10.84 6.27 -10.91
C PRO A 71 -10.98 4.98 -11.74
N THR A 72 -10.53 3.85 -11.21
CA THR A 72 -10.47 2.56 -11.90
C THR A 72 -11.72 1.71 -11.76
N GLY A 73 -12.75 2.16 -11.03
CA GLY A 73 -13.95 1.35 -10.85
C GLY A 73 -14.94 1.46 -12.02
N SER A 74 -15.79 0.44 -12.18
CA SER A 74 -16.77 0.36 -13.27
C SER A 74 -18.01 1.22 -13.03
N LEU A 75 -18.68 1.64 -14.10
CA LEU A 75 -20.00 2.30 -14.00
C LEU A 75 -21.06 1.41 -13.35
N GLN A 76 -21.00 0.10 -13.59
CA GLN A 76 -21.89 -0.86 -12.93
C GLN A 76 -21.71 -0.87 -11.40
N ALA A 77 -20.46 -0.75 -10.92
CA ALA A 77 -20.19 -0.61 -9.50
C ALA A 77 -20.72 0.71 -8.92
N GLN A 78 -20.86 1.75 -9.75
CA GLN A 78 -21.51 3.00 -9.38
C GLN A 78 -23.00 2.78 -9.13
N GLU A 79 -23.70 2.28 -10.15
CA GLU A 79 -25.14 2.03 -10.09
C GLU A 79 -25.50 1.16 -8.89
N LEU A 80 -24.76 0.07 -8.66
CA LEU A 80 -24.98 -0.82 -7.52
C LEU A 80 -24.77 -0.11 -6.17
N PHE A 81 -23.84 0.84 -6.09
CA PHE A 81 -23.67 1.65 -4.88
C PHE A 81 -24.83 2.64 -4.70
N GLU A 82 -25.23 3.33 -5.76
CA GLU A 82 -26.34 4.29 -5.72
C GLU A 82 -27.67 3.61 -5.32
N LEU A 83 -27.94 2.42 -5.87
CA LEU A 83 -29.11 1.61 -5.52
C LEU A 83 -29.09 1.13 -4.05
N ARG A 84 -27.93 0.66 -3.55
CA ARG A 84 -27.82 0.17 -2.16
C ARG A 84 -27.85 1.29 -1.11
N SER A 85 -27.32 2.46 -1.46
CA SER A 85 -27.18 3.59 -0.52
C SER A 85 -28.33 4.60 -0.61
N GLY A 86 -29.08 4.62 -1.71
CA GLY A 86 -30.06 5.66 -2.02
C GLY A 86 -29.43 7.00 -2.41
N LEU A 87 -28.10 7.08 -2.51
CA LEU A 87 -27.36 8.28 -2.87
C LEU A 87 -27.19 8.36 -4.40
N ARG A 88 -27.56 9.48 -5.03
CA ARG A 88 -27.26 9.73 -6.45
C ARG A 88 -26.00 10.59 -6.59
N LEU A 89 -24.98 10.08 -7.27
CA LEU A 89 -23.67 10.72 -7.38
C LEU A 89 -23.37 11.25 -8.78
N ALA A 90 -24.05 10.74 -9.80
CA ALA A 90 -24.11 11.34 -11.12
C ALA A 90 -25.55 11.74 -11.46
N SER A 91 -25.74 13.02 -11.75
CA SER A 91 -26.87 13.54 -12.53
C SER A 91 -26.36 13.96 -13.90
#